data_AF-A0A067SIK5-F1
#
_entry.id   AF-A0A067SIK5-F1
#
_cell.length_a   1.000
_cell.length_b   1.000
_cell.length_c   1.000
_cell.angle_alpha   90.00
_cell.angle_beta   90.00
_cell.angle_gamma   90.00
#
_symmetry.space_group_name_H-M   'P 1'
#
loop_
_entity.id
_entity.type
_entity.pdbx_description
1 polymer ?
#
loop_
_entity_poly.entity_id
_entity_poly.type
_entity_poly.pdbx_seq_one_letter_code
_entity_poly.pdbx_strand_id
1 'polypeptide(L)'
;MSKFVHLEDPNYVAIANAIKYFYEDIIKPQRPDCHVLFDCPNALLDIIFVHTLGCDHIESWTHGKIYWPKELLPVDVAHARVIACHYPTNFAAFMKPDQAVMEDLAISLLVSLARTRSDLGVALQVSSLGHINHKYH
;
A
#
# COMPACT_ATOMS: atom_id res chain seq x y z
N MET A 1 3.09 18.45 -47.30
CA MET A 1 3.06 16.98 -47.11
C MET A 1 3.14 16.69 -45.63
N SER A 2 2.03 16.33 -44.99
CA SER A 2 1.98 15.97 -43.58
C SER A 2 2.45 14.51 -43.43
N LYS A 3 3.54 14.27 -42.70
CA LYS A 3 3.97 12.92 -42.34
C LYS A 3 3.07 12.44 -41.21
N PHE A 4 2.12 11.57 -41.52
CA PHE A 4 1.48 10.73 -40.51
C PHE A 4 2.55 9.80 -39.95
N VAL A 5 2.92 10.02 -38.69
CA VAL A 5 3.80 9.11 -37.96
C VAL A 5 2.98 7.84 -37.68
N HIS A 6 3.40 6.70 -38.24
CA HIS A 6 2.79 5.41 -37.98
C HIS A 6 2.87 5.13 -36.47
N LEU A 7 1.72 5.05 -35.80
CA LEU A 7 1.57 4.78 -34.36
C LEU A 7 1.96 3.35 -33.95
N GLU A 8 2.60 2.60 -34.85
CA GLU A 8 3.03 1.21 -34.67
C GLU A 8 4.55 1.06 -34.65
N ASP A 9 5.31 2.17 -34.75
CA ASP A 9 6.76 2.12 -34.54
C ASP A 9 7.04 1.69 -33.09
N PRO A 10 7.72 0.55 -32.88
CA PRO A 10 7.95 0.01 -31.54
C PRO A 10 8.73 0.96 -30.63
N ASN A 11 9.51 1.89 -31.18
CA ASN A 11 10.17 2.92 -30.39
C ASN A 11 9.18 3.98 -29.87
N TYR A 12 8.17 4.34 -30.66
CA TYR A 12 7.12 5.27 -30.24
C TYR A 12 6.18 4.63 -29.21
N VAL A 13 5.85 3.35 -29.39
CA VAL A 13 5.07 2.58 -28.41
C VAL A 13 5.83 2.43 -27.10
N ALA A 14 7.15 2.17 -27.14
CA ALA A 14 7.99 2.09 -25.95
C ALA A 14 8.06 3.43 -25.20
N ILE A 15 8.22 4.55 -25.91
CA ILE A 15 8.23 5.89 -25.32
C ILE A 15 6.85 6.26 -24.76
N ALA A 16 5.76 5.99 -25.49
CA ALA A 16 4.40 6.25 -25.03
C ALA A 16 4.04 5.41 -23.80
N ASN A 17 4.47 4.15 -23.76
CA ASN A 17 4.33 3.31 -22.58
C ASN A 17 5.18 3.83 -21.43
N ALA A 18 6.45 4.21 -21.66
CA ALA A 18 7.30 4.79 -20.62
C ALA A 18 6.71 6.09 -20.04
N ILE A 19 6.13 6.96 -20.89
CA ILE A 19 5.44 8.19 -20.46
C ILE A 19 4.15 7.85 -19.71
N LYS A 20 3.39 6.84 -20.15
CA LYS A 20 2.18 6.37 -19.46
C LYS A 20 2.51 5.76 -18.09
N TYR A 21 3.53 4.92 -18.00
CA TYR A 21 4.08 4.40 -16.74
C TYR A 21 4.55 5.54 -15.84
N PHE A 22 5.27 6.53 -16.39
CA PHE A 22 5.69 7.71 -15.65
C PHE A 22 4.47 8.54 -15.18
N TYR A 23 3.42 8.66 -15.97
CA TYR A 23 2.26 9.48 -15.59
C TYR A 23 1.30 8.77 -14.63
N GLU A 24 0.93 7.53 -14.92
CA GLU A 24 -0.06 6.78 -14.14
C GLU A 24 0.52 6.15 -12.88
N ASP A 25 1.80 5.75 -12.89
CA ASP A 25 2.42 5.16 -11.71
C ASP A 25 3.25 6.21 -10.94
N ILE A 26 4.06 7.05 -11.61
CA ILE A 26 4.97 7.98 -10.91
C ILE A 26 4.30 9.33 -10.58
N ILE A 27 3.53 9.92 -11.50
CA ILE A 27 2.91 11.26 -11.31
C ILE A 27 1.55 11.20 -10.61
N LYS A 28 0.74 10.15 -10.83
CA LYS A 28 -0.44 9.93 -10.00
C LYS A 28 0.01 9.26 -8.70
N PRO A 29 0.07 9.98 -7.56
CA PRO A 29 0.19 9.29 -6.29
C PRO A 29 -1.06 8.43 -6.15
N GLN A 30 -0.90 7.11 -6.21
CA GLN A 30 -1.84 6.19 -5.58
C GLN A 30 -2.05 6.72 -4.18
N ARG A 31 -3.24 7.22 -3.84
CA ARG A 31 -3.41 7.79 -2.51
C ARG A 31 -3.18 6.67 -1.48
N PRO A 32 -2.46 6.96 -0.38
CA PRO A 32 -2.37 5.98 0.69
C PRO A 32 -3.77 5.55 1.11
N ASP A 33 -3.98 4.25 1.20
CA ASP A 33 -5.29 3.69 1.45
C ASP A 33 -5.22 2.47 2.35
N CYS A 34 -6.30 2.23 3.09
CA CYS A 34 -6.46 1.11 4.00
C CYS A 34 -7.74 0.37 3.64
N HIS A 35 -7.66 -0.95 3.57
CA HIS A 35 -8.80 -1.80 3.25
C HIS A 35 -8.88 -3.00 4.20
N VAL A 36 -10.10 -3.42 4.49
CA VAL A 36 -10.36 -4.53 5.39
C VAL A 36 -10.14 -5.85 4.65
N LEU A 37 -9.24 -6.69 5.18
CA LEU A 37 -9.02 -8.05 4.67
C LEU A 37 -9.99 -9.04 5.29
N PHE A 38 -10.28 -8.83 6.57
CA PHE A 38 -11.18 -9.65 7.36
C PHE A 38 -11.86 -8.77 8.42
N ASP A 39 -13.18 -8.78 8.45
CA ASP A 39 -13.95 -8.11 9.49
C ASP A 39 -14.55 -9.12 10.46
N CYS A 40 -14.40 -8.83 11.75
CA CYS A 40 -15.10 -9.51 12.83
C CYS A 40 -16.00 -8.47 13.51
N PRO A 41 -17.33 -8.60 13.45
CA PRO A 41 -18.24 -7.60 14.01
C PRO A 41 -18.03 -7.31 15.50
N ASN A 42 -17.49 -8.29 16.24
CA ASN A 42 -17.15 -8.18 17.66
C ASN A 42 -15.63 -8.20 17.87
N ALA A 43 -14.87 -7.63 16.93
CA ALA A 43 -13.42 -7.57 17.04
C ALA A 43 -12.98 -6.89 18.34
N LEU A 44 -12.09 -7.53 19.08
CA LEU A 44 -11.48 -7.01 20.31
C LEU A 44 -10.25 -6.15 20.02
N LEU A 45 -9.68 -6.26 18.81
CA LEU A 45 -8.54 -5.49 18.35
C LEU A 45 -8.51 -5.41 16.81
N ASP A 46 -7.85 -4.38 16.29
CA ASP A 46 -7.49 -4.26 14.87
C ASP A 46 -6.01 -4.64 14.68
N ILE A 47 -5.71 -5.53 13.74
CA ILE A 47 -4.35 -5.82 13.26
C ILE A 47 -4.16 -5.10 11.93
N ILE A 48 -3.17 -4.20 11.87
CA ILE A 48 -2.93 -3.33 10.73
C ILE A 48 -1.61 -3.72 10.07
N PHE A 49 -1.67 -4.12 8.81
CA PHE A 49 -0.52 -4.44 7.98
C PHE A 49 -0.09 -3.22 7.17
N VAL A 50 1.18 -2.85 7.25
CA VAL A 50 1.79 -1.77 6.48
C VAL A 50 3.06 -2.31 5.83
N HIS A 51 3.16 -2.28 4.51
CA HIS A 51 4.36 -2.75 3.81
C HIS A 51 5.51 -1.73 3.90
N THR A 52 6.73 -2.20 3.63
CA THR A 52 7.92 -1.34 3.61
C THR A 52 8.11 -0.67 2.25
N LEU A 53 9.01 0.32 2.23
CA LEU A 53 9.46 0.99 1.01
C LEU A 53 10.04 -0.02 0.01
N GLY A 54 9.66 0.11 -1.26
CA GLY A 54 10.12 -0.74 -2.35
C GLY A 54 9.48 -2.13 -2.42
N CYS A 55 8.54 -2.45 -1.53
CA CYS A 55 7.81 -3.71 -1.54
C CYS A 55 6.35 -3.49 -1.98
N ASP A 56 5.73 -4.53 -2.55
CA ASP A 56 4.30 -4.53 -2.84
C ASP A 56 3.48 -4.97 -1.61
N HIS A 57 2.34 -4.33 -1.42
CA HIS A 57 1.45 -4.51 -0.28
C HIS A 57 0.78 -5.89 -0.17
N ILE A 58 0.68 -6.66 -1.25
CA ILE A 58 0.15 -8.03 -1.27
C ILE A 58 1.31 -9.02 -1.29
N GLU A 59 2.29 -8.83 -2.18
CA GLU A 59 3.41 -9.75 -2.33
C GLU A 59 4.23 -9.86 -1.05
N SER A 60 4.43 -8.75 -0.31
CA SER A 60 5.16 -8.74 0.96
C SER A 60 4.62 -9.73 1.99
N TRP A 61 3.32 -10.02 1.93
CA TRP A 61 2.65 -10.92 2.86
C TRP A 61 2.07 -12.15 2.15
N THR A 62 2.53 -12.45 0.96
CA THR A 62 2.15 -13.68 0.24
C THR A 62 3.26 -14.70 0.34
N HIS A 63 2.95 -15.89 0.85
CA HIS A 63 3.87 -17.01 0.84
C HIS A 63 3.35 -18.09 -0.13
N GLY A 64 4.06 -18.29 -1.24
CA GLY A 64 3.61 -19.15 -2.32
C GLY A 64 2.34 -18.60 -2.97
N LYS A 65 1.19 -19.19 -2.65
CA LYS A 65 -0.13 -18.75 -3.15
C LYS A 65 -1.06 -18.22 -2.04
N ILE A 66 -0.55 -18.16 -0.81
CA ILE A 66 -1.35 -17.84 0.37
C ILE A 66 -1.03 -16.42 0.81
N TYR A 67 -2.02 -15.54 0.74
CA TYR A 67 -1.97 -14.23 1.35
C TYR A 67 -2.35 -14.36 2.83
N TRP A 68 -1.34 -14.69 3.64
CA TRP A 68 -1.54 -15.16 5.00
C TRP A 68 -2.26 -14.19 5.95
N PRO A 69 -2.16 -12.84 5.82
CA PRO A 69 -2.93 -11.94 6.68
C PRO A 69 -4.44 -12.10 6.51
N LYS A 70 -4.88 -12.46 5.31
CA LYS A 70 -6.29 -12.69 5.01
C LYS A 70 -6.71 -14.14 5.27
N GLU A 71 -5.86 -15.09 4.90
CA GLU A 71 -6.24 -16.50 4.82
C GLU A 71 -5.96 -17.29 6.10
N LEU A 72 -4.88 -16.96 6.83
CA LEU A 72 -4.44 -17.74 8.00
C LEU A 72 -4.69 -16.99 9.30
N LEU A 73 -4.42 -15.68 9.32
CA LEU A 73 -4.52 -14.89 10.55
C LEU A 73 -5.92 -14.89 11.20
N PRO A 74 -7.04 -14.86 10.44
CA PRO A 74 -8.37 -14.99 11.05
C PRO A 74 -8.63 -16.35 11.71
N VAL A 75 -7.90 -17.40 11.33
CA VAL A 75 -8.00 -18.73 11.96
C VAL A 75 -7.34 -18.72 13.33
N ASP A 76 -6.17 -18.08 13.44
CA ASP A 76 -5.39 -18.02 14.68
C ASP A 76 -5.93 -16.95 15.66
N VAL A 77 -6.49 -15.86 15.13
CA VAL A 77 -6.97 -14.71 15.91
C VAL A 77 -8.39 -14.31 15.49
N ALA A 78 -9.35 -15.21 15.74
CA ALA A 78 -10.74 -15.08 15.29
C ALA A 78 -11.49 -13.82 15.79
N HIS A 79 -11.01 -13.19 16.86
CA HIS A 79 -11.58 -11.95 17.41
C HIS A 79 -10.80 -10.69 16.98
N ALA A 80 -9.95 -10.78 15.96
CA ALA A 80 -9.32 -9.62 15.37
C ALA A 80 -10.04 -9.18 14.10
N ARG A 81 -10.00 -7.88 13.84
CA ARG A 81 -10.19 -7.33 12.50
C ARG A 81 -8.82 -7.20 11.84
N VAL A 82 -8.72 -7.54 10.56
CA VAL A 82 -7.48 -7.40 9.80
C VAL A 82 -7.64 -6.32 8.74
N ILE A 83 -6.77 -5.32 8.78
CA ILE A 83 -6.72 -4.19 7.84
C ILE A 83 -5.34 -4.17 7.18
N ALA A 84 -5.28 -4.00 5.87
CA ALA A 84 -4.04 -3.76 5.15
C ALA A 84 -4.05 -2.32 4.62
N CYS A 85 -2.93 -1.64 4.83
CA CYS A 85 -2.70 -0.28 4.39
C CYS A 85 -1.55 -0.24 3.40
N HIS A 86 -1.74 0.50 2.31
CA HIS A 86 -0.74 0.70 1.26
C HIS A 86 -0.47 2.17 1.00
N TYR A 87 0.74 2.48 0.56
CA TYR A 87 1.16 3.81 0.14
C TYR A 87 2.09 3.71 -1.07
N PRO A 88 2.24 4.77 -1.88
CA PRO A 88 3.17 4.79 -2.99
C PRO A 88 4.59 4.47 -2.53
N THR A 89 5.18 3.42 -3.10
CA THR A 89 6.57 3.02 -2.83
C THR A 89 7.52 3.35 -3.97
N ASN A 90 6.98 3.76 -5.10
CA ASN A 90 7.71 4.09 -6.32
C ASN A 90 8.24 5.52 -6.28
N PHE A 91 9.01 5.83 -5.24
CA PHE A 91 9.94 6.94 -5.32
C PHE A 91 10.98 6.59 -6.39
N ALA A 92 11.32 7.53 -7.26
CA ALA A 92 12.37 7.31 -8.25
C ALA A 92 13.60 6.68 -7.56
N ALA A 93 14.23 5.66 -8.16
CA ALA A 93 15.29 4.86 -7.53
C ALA A 93 16.48 5.68 -6.95
N PHE A 94 16.58 6.97 -7.31
CA PHE A 94 17.59 7.91 -6.87
C PHE A 94 17.09 8.96 -5.84
N MET A 95 15.80 9.00 -5.54
CA MET A 95 15.20 9.89 -4.54
C MET A 95 14.68 9.07 -3.37
N LYS A 96 15.42 9.10 -2.26
CA LYS A 96 14.82 8.70 -0.98
C LYS A 96 13.82 9.78 -0.59
N PRO A 97 12.59 9.43 -0.18
CA PRO A 97 11.68 10.41 0.39
C PRO A 97 12.36 11.07 1.59
N ASP A 98 12.26 12.39 1.66
CA ASP A 98 12.70 13.12 2.84
C ASP A 98 11.70 12.93 4.00
N GLN A 99 12.02 13.49 5.15
CA GLN A 99 11.19 13.33 6.33
C GLN A 99 9.79 13.95 6.16
N ALA A 100 9.67 15.08 5.48
CA ALA A 100 8.38 15.72 5.26
C ALA A 100 7.45 14.85 4.41
N VAL A 101 7.99 14.24 3.33
CA VAL A 101 7.24 13.29 2.50
C VAL A 101 6.78 12.08 3.31
N MET A 102 7.65 11.55 4.18
CA MET A 102 7.29 10.41 5.05
C MET A 102 6.21 10.78 6.08
N GLU A 103 6.27 11.98 6.66
CA GLU A 103 5.26 12.49 7.59
C GLU A 103 3.91 12.69 6.90
N ASP A 104 3.88 13.27 5.71
CA ASP A 104 2.65 13.44 4.91
C ASP A 104 2.00 12.10 4.55
N LEU A 105 2.82 11.09 4.22
CA LEU A 105 2.34 9.73 3.94
C LEU A 105 1.79 9.07 5.21
N ALA A 106 2.46 9.22 6.35
CA ALA A 106 1.98 8.70 7.63
C ALA A 106 0.65 9.33 8.01
N ILE A 107 0.51 10.66 7.88
CA ILE A 107 -0.74 11.37 8.14
C ILE A 107 -1.85 10.87 7.21
N SER A 108 -1.55 10.72 5.91
CA SER A 108 -2.51 10.24 4.92
C SER A 108 -3.00 8.81 5.22
N LEU A 109 -2.10 7.92 5.64
CA LEU A 109 -2.44 6.57 6.08
C LEU A 109 -3.32 6.57 7.33
N LEU A 110 -2.98 7.40 8.34
CA LEU A 110 -3.80 7.54 9.55
C LEU A 110 -5.20 8.06 9.22
N VAL A 111 -5.33 8.99 8.28
CA VAL A 111 -6.62 9.49 7.80
C VAL A 111 -7.41 8.40 7.09
N SER A 112 -6.78 7.60 6.22
CA SER A 112 -7.48 6.48 5.55
C SER A 112 -7.90 5.40 6.57
N LEU A 113 -7.05 5.05 7.52
CA LEU A 113 -7.39 4.11 8.60
C LEU A 113 -8.57 4.62 9.44
N ALA A 114 -8.57 5.90 9.81
CA ALA A 114 -9.66 6.52 10.56
C ALA A 114 -10.99 6.43 9.81
N ARG A 115 -10.98 6.71 8.50
CA ARG A 115 -12.16 6.56 7.63
C ARG A 115 -12.63 5.11 7.56
N THR A 116 -11.71 4.19 7.31
CA THR A 116 -12.00 2.75 7.26
C THR A 116 -12.68 2.26 8.54
N ARG A 117 -12.17 2.67 9.71
CA ARG A 117 -12.79 2.31 11.01
C ARG A 117 -14.16 2.97 11.21
N SER A 118 -14.30 4.23 10.79
CA SER A 118 -15.57 4.95 10.84
C SER A 118 -16.64 4.25 10.01
N ASP A 119 -16.28 3.78 8.80
CA ASP A 119 -17.19 3.07 7.90
C ASP A 119 -17.64 1.71 8.48
N LEU A 120 -16.80 1.11 9.34
CA LEU A 120 -17.12 -0.10 10.11
C LEU A 120 -17.90 0.18 11.41
N GLY A 121 -18.21 1.45 11.71
CA GLY A 121 -18.89 1.83 12.94
C GLY A 121 -18.04 1.67 14.21
N VAL A 122 -16.70 1.61 14.08
CA VAL A 122 -15.79 1.42 15.22
C VAL A 122 -15.09 2.73 15.59
N ALA A 123 -15.23 3.14 16.85
CA ALA A 123 -14.53 4.32 17.38
C ALA A 123 -13.00 4.12 17.37
N LEU A 124 -12.25 5.19 17.13
CA LEU A 124 -10.79 5.18 17.11
C LEU A 124 -10.21 4.81 18.49
N GLN A 125 -9.50 3.69 18.54
CA GLN A 125 -8.64 3.26 19.63
C GLN A 125 -7.31 2.86 18.97
N VAL A 126 -6.33 3.76 18.97
CA VAL A 126 -5.03 3.52 18.34
C VAL A 126 -4.07 3.02 19.41
N SER A 127 -3.52 1.83 19.21
CA SER A 127 -2.39 1.29 19.98
C SER A 127 -1.31 0.91 18.97
N SER A 128 -0.13 1.50 19.04
CA SER A 128 0.98 1.18 18.13
C SER A 128 1.97 0.24 18.82
N LEU A 129 2.34 -0.83 18.12
CA LEU A 129 3.47 -1.69 18.47
C LEU A 129 4.43 -1.71 17.27
N GLY A 130 5.53 -0.97 17.38
CA GLY A 130 6.60 -0.98 16.38
C GLY A 130 7.75 -1.86 16.86
N HIS A 131 8.02 -2.97 16.17
CA HIS A 131 9.24 -3.76 16.37
C HIS A 131 10.23 -3.44 15.25
N ILE A 132 11.29 -2.69 15.57
CA ILE A 132 12.42 -2.45 14.68
C ILE A 132 13.40 -3.61 14.92
N ASN A 133 13.41 -4.58 14.01
CA ASN A 133 14.47 -5.60 14.01
C ASN A 133 15.79 -4.93 13.61
N HIS A 134 16.67 -4.77 14.59
CA HIS A 134 18.08 -4.50 14.36
C HIS A 134 18.82 -5.85 14.25
N LYS A 135 19.70 -5.96 13.23
CA LYS A 135 20.77 -6.97 13.00
C LYS A 135 20.37 -8.18 12.12
N TYR A 136 21.19 -8.74 11.21
CA TYR A 136 22.63 -8.71 10.93
C TYR A 136 22.89 -8.87 9.42
N HIS A 137 23.89 -8.18 8.87
CA HIS A 137 25.07 -8.74 8.19
C HIS A 137 26.09 -7.63 7.96
#